data_AF-A0A929XA88-F1
#
_entry.id   AF-A0A929XA88-F1
#
_cell.length_a   1.000
_cell.length_b   1.000
_cell.length_c   1.000
_cell.angle_alpha   90.00
_cell.angle_beta   90.00
_cell.angle_gamma   90.00
#
_symmetry.space_group_name_H-M   'P 1'
#
loop_
_entity.id
_entity.type
_entity.pdbx_description
1 polymer ?
#
loop_
_entity_poly.entity_id
_entity_poly.type
_entity_poly.pdbx_seq_one_letter_code
_entity_poly.pdbx_strand_id
1 'polypeptide(L)'
;MYRKYIKRLLDIILSLIAIIILLPIYAIISILVLIFMGWPILFKQPRPGKNEKIFNMYKFRTMTNKKDKEGNLLPDEQRLNKFGKLLRTTSLDELPELFCILTGKMSIVGPRPLVVEYLPYYNEREKHRFDVLPGLTGLAQVNGGNALQWEEQFEYDLVYVKNISFKEDVRILYKSMISNFIKKKEINDIKDFKEYRTIQNNQRMIRKNEIGSNFFEYTLKNSNKNYFHPLKKYYKELFFISGRNATYALVKSLKIENKVVLLPSYTCGTVIEPFIRDNWQIIYYNINKSLEVNEQDIITKIKLYHPSMILVHSFFGINTLKNIRSRLEEIKDVLIVEDITQSILSDFKKIKADYYITSLRKFFAITDGGMLIIPYKKNNIEIKYENIPNKIVKHALKGFDLKRSYIENITNIEKEKFQEEYLEVKKLISSTYNIEKISKEGLKMFNNLDISKIKGIRKQNFNYLLENFKSKDDNVELIFKTLRIDETPLYFPIYIKNGNREKMQKHLASKNIFCPIIWPKSEYIKETSEETEYIYNNILCIPCDQRYNLQDMQKIIDEINSFKST
;
A
#
# COMPACT_ATOMS: atom_id res chain seq x y z
N MET A 1 -4.10 1.32 42.06
CA MET A 1 -4.66 0.83 43.34
C MET A 1 -5.96 0.04 43.12
N TYR A 2 -7.01 0.63 42.53
CA TYR A 2 -8.32 -0.03 42.30
C TYR A 2 -8.24 -1.41 41.61
N ARG A 3 -7.69 -1.48 40.39
CA ARG A 3 -7.56 -2.74 39.61
C ARG A 3 -6.81 -3.85 40.36
N LYS A 4 -5.78 -3.49 41.13
CA LYS A 4 -4.87 -4.47 41.77
C LYS A 4 -5.41 -5.01 43.10
N TYR A 5 -6.08 -4.18 43.90
CA TYR A 5 -6.41 -4.53 45.29
C TYR A 5 -7.91 -4.46 45.61
N ILE A 6 -8.63 -3.48 45.07
CA ILE A 6 -10.03 -3.20 45.47
C ILE A 6 -11.02 -3.98 44.62
N LYS A 7 -10.82 -4.00 43.30
CA LYS A 7 -11.75 -4.60 42.34
C LYS A 7 -12.07 -6.07 42.68
N ARG A 8 -11.05 -6.87 43.01
CA ARG A 8 -11.23 -8.28 43.32
C ARG A 8 -12.05 -8.50 44.60
N LEU A 9 -11.84 -7.68 45.63
CA LEU A 9 -12.60 -7.75 46.87
C LEU A 9 -14.07 -7.40 46.61
N LEU A 10 -14.35 -6.36 45.83
CA LEU A 10 -15.71 -5.99 45.43
C LEU A 10 -16.39 -7.11 44.62
N ASP A 11 -15.68 -7.71 43.65
CA ASP A 11 -16.21 -8.83 42.86
C ASP A 11 -16.66 -10.00 43.76
N ILE A 12 -15.85 -10.36 44.76
CA ILE A 12 -16.17 -11.42 45.72
C ILE A 12 -17.40 -11.06 46.57
N ILE A 13 -17.40 -9.88 47.20
CA ILE A 13 -18.49 -9.45 48.09
C ILE A 13 -19.81 -9.37 47.32
N LEU A 14 -19.81 -8.70 46.17
CA LEU A 14 -21.02 -8.50 45.37
C LEU A 14 -21.54 -9.81 44.77
N SER A 15 -20.66 -10.69 44.29
CA SER A 15 -21.08 -12.01 43.78
C SER A 15 -21.62 -12.91 44.90
N LEU A 16 -21.02 -12.89 46.10
CA LEU A 16 -21.52 -13.65 47.25
C LEU A 16 -22.91 -13.19 47.67
N ILE A 17 -23.11 -11.87 47.82
CA ILE A 17 -24.41 -11.29 48.14
C ILE A 17 -25.45 -11.67 47.07
N ALA A 18 -25.09 -11.54 45.79
CA ALA A 18 -25.98 -11.90 44.68
C ALA A 18 -26.35 -13.39 44.71
N ILE A 19 -25.38 -14.29 44.95
CA ILE A 19 -25.64 -15.73 45.06
C ILE A 19 -26.64 -16.02 46.18
N ILE A 20 -26.43 -15.47 47.38
CA ILE A 20 -27.30 -15.69 48.54
C ILE A 20 -28.73 -15.23 48.25
N ILE A 21 -28.90 -14.02 47.71
CA ILE A 21 -30.22 -13.46 47.38
C ILE A 21 -30.92 -14.30 46.30
N LEU A 22 -30.17 -14.80 45.32
CA LEU A 22 -30.70 -15.54 44.20
C LEU A 22 -30.88 -17.04 44.48
N LEU A 23 -30.53 -17.55 45.67
CA LEU A 23 -30.67 -18.98 46.02
C LEU A 23 -32.05 -19.58 45.70
N PRO A 24 -33.19 -18.93 46.04
CA PRO A 24 -34.51 -19.45 45.68
C PRO A 24 -34.69 -19.57 44.16
N ILE A 25 -34.16 -18.61 43.40
CA ILE A 25 -34.23 -18.58 41.94
C ILE A 25 -33.36 -19.70 41.34
N TYR A 26 -32.16 -19.94 41.87
CA TYR A 26 -31.32 -21.07 41.47
C TYR A 26 -32.05 -22.40 41.65
N ALA A 27 -32.73 -22.61 42.78
CA ALA A 27 -33.47 -23.84 43.05
C ALA A 27 -34.63 -24.03 42.05
N ILE A 28 -35.43 -22.98 41.84
CA ILE A 28 -36.56 -23.02 40.89
C ILE A 28 -36.06 -23.32 39.48
N ILE A 29 -35.07 -22.57 38.97
CA ILE A 29 -34.54 -22.78 37.61
C ILE A 29 -33.93 -24.17 37.49
N SER A 30 -33.22 -24.66 38.51
CA SER A 30 -32.64 -26.02 38.50
C SER A 30 -33.69 -27.10 38.31
N ILE A 31 -34.82 -27.01 39.03
CA ILE A 31 -35.95 -27.93 38.89
C ILE A 31 -36.56 -27.82 37.49
N LEU A 32 -36.80 -26.60 37.00
CA LEU A 32 -37.38 -26.39 35.66
C LEU A 32 -36.45 -26.91 34.55
N VAL A 33 -35.14 -26.70 34.66
CA VAL A 33 -34.16 -27.25 33.72
C VAL A 33 -34.18 -28.78 33.77
N LEU A 34 -34.28 -29.38 34.95
CA LEU A 34 -34.39 -30.84 35.09
C LEU A 34 -35.65 -31.39 34.41
N ILE A 35 -36.79 -30.71 34.56
CA ILE A 35 -38.07 -31.11 33.95
C ILE A 35 -38.04 -30.93 32.42
N PHE A 36 -37.60 -29.76 31.93
CA PHE A 36 -37.72 -29.41 30.51
C PHE A 36 -36.53 -29.82 29.65
N MET A 37 -35.34 -30.02 30.24
CA MET A 37 -34.10 -30.36 29.53
C MET A 37 -33.49 -31.70 29.98
N GLY A 38 -33.78 -32.16 31.21
CA GLY A 38 -33.24 -33.38 31.82
C GLY A 38 -31.97 -33.14 32.66
N TRP A 39 -31.19 -34.20 32.89
CA TRP A 39 -29.82 -34.12 33.44
C TRP A 39 -28.77 -33.98 32.31
N PRO A 40 -27.65 -33.26 32.51
CA PRO A 40 -27.28 -32.39 33.63
C PRO A 40 -27.97 -31.02 33.63
N ILE A 41 -28.12 -30.42 34.81
CA ILE A 41 -28.72 -29.09 35.00
C ILE A 41 -27.79 -27.99 34.47
N LEU A 42 -26.50 -28.09 34.77
CA LEU A 42 -25.50 -27.12 34.34
C LEU A 42 -24.82 -27.55 33.04
N PHE A 43 -24.63 -26.59 32.16
CA PHE A 43 -23.79 -26.67 30.99
C PHE A 43 -22.42 -26.07 31.30
N LYS A 44 -21.35 -26.78 30.93
CA LYS A 44 -19.96 -26.32 31.09
C LYS A 44 -19.38 -26.00 29.71
N GLN A 45 -18.70 -24.86 29.60
CA GLN A 45 -18.03 -24.46 28.37
C GLN A 45 -16.62 -23.93 28.65
N PRO A 46 -15.58 -24.46 27.98
CA PRO A 46 -14.24 -23.93 28.12
C PRO A 46 -14.15 -22.53 27.51
N ARG A 47 -13.49 -21.62 28.23
CA ARG A 47 -13.31 -20.22 27.85
C ARG A 47 -11.90 -19.73 28.19
N PRO A 48 -11.29 -18.84 27.38
CA PRO A 48 -10.02 -18.23 27.71
C PRO A 48 -10.20 -17.17 28.80
N GLY A 49 -9.41 -17.30 29.86
CA GLY A 49 -9.35 -16.35 30.96
C GLY A 49 -8.13 -15.44 30.88
N LYS A 50 -7.78 -14.84 32.01
CA LYS A 50 -6.60 -13.98 32.14
C LYS A 50 -5.33 -14.77 31.76
N ASN A 51 -4.46 -14.13 30.97
CA ASN A 51 -3.24 -14.71 30.40
C ASN A 51 -3.53 -16.00 29.61
N GLU A 52 -4.66 -16.01 28.89
CA GLU A 52 -5.11 -17.13 28.04
C GLU A 52 -5.35 -18.46 28.80
N LYS A 53 -5.35 -18.44 30.14
CA LYS A 53 -5.60 -19.63 30.95
C LYS A 53 -7.05 -20.08 30.80
N ILE A 54 -7.25 -21.28 30.30
CA ILE A 54 -8.58 -21.85 30.08
C ILE A 54 -9.28 -22.13 31.43
N PHE A 55 -10.55 -21.76 31.52
CA PHE A 55 -11.43 -22.12 32.64
C PHE A 55 -12.79 -22.62 32.11
N ASN A 56 -13.52 -23.35 32.95
CA ASN A 56 -14.88 -23.76 32.64
C ASN A 56 -15.85 -22.68 33.10
N MET A 57 -16.59 -22.12 32.15
CA MET A 57 -17.71 -21.24 32.40
C MET A 57 -18.98 -22.08 32.55
N TYR A 58 -19.78 -21.78 33.57
CA TYR A 58 -20.99 -22.53 33.90
C TYR A 58 -22.24 -21.73 33.58
N LYS A 59 -23.21 -22.39 32.97
CA LYS A 59 -24.53 -21.84 32.65
C LYS A 59 -25.61 -22.85 33.00
N PHE A 60 -26.85 -22.41 33.15
CA PHE A 60 -27.97 -23.35 33.08
C PHE A 60 -28.12 -23.87 31.66
N ARG A 61 -28.43 -25.15 31.53
CA ARG A 61 -28.61 -25.75 30.22
C ARG A 61 -29.92 -25.25 29.59
N THR A 62 -29.81 -24.67 28.40
CA THR A 62 -30.95 -24.13 27.65
C THR A 62 -31.38 -25.01 26.48
N MET A 63 -30.70 -26.13 26.24
CA MET A 63 -30.92 -27.01 25.09
C MET A 63 -30.99 -28.47 25.51
N THR A 64 -31.87 -29.22 24.87
CA THR A 64 -32.02 -30.66 25.09
C THR A 64 -30.86 -31.45 24.47
N ASN A 65 -30.66 -32.70 24.92
CA ASN A 65 -29.67 -33.64 24.34
C ASN A 65 -30.29 -34.55 23.27
N LYS A 66 -31.36 -34.12 22.60
CA LYS A 66 -31.99 -34.93 21.55
C LYS A 66 -31.00 -35.21 20.42
N LYS A 67 -31.01 -36.47 19.98
CA LYS A 67 -30.16 -37.00 18.93
C LYS A 67 -31.00 -37.56 17.79
N ASP A 68 -30.44 -37.60 16.59
CA ASP A 68 -31.01 -38.32 15.46
C ASP A 68 -30.84 -39.84 15.61
N LYS A 69 -31.29 -40.59 14.58
CA LYS A 69 -31.20 -42.05 14.53
C LYS A 69 -29.76 -42.57 14.46
N GLU A 70 -28.81 -41.72 14.09
CA GLU A 70 -27.38 -42.05 13.96
C GLU A 70 -26.60 -41.70 15.24
N GLY A 71 -27.26 -41.11 16.24
CA GLY A 71 -26.68 -40.75 17.53
C GLY A 71 -26.01 -39.37 17.55
N ASN A 72 -26.13 -38.58 16.48
CA ASN A 72 -25.65 -37.20 16.40
C ASN A 72 -26.67 -36.25 17.04
N LEU A 73 -26.20 -35.16 17.65
CA LEU A 73 -27.11 -34.15 18.22
C LEU A 73 -27.93 -33.49 17.11
N LEU A 74 -29.24 -33.32 17.35
CA LEU A 74 -30.11 -32.61 16.42
C LEU A 74 -29.67 -31.13 16.24
N PRO A 75 -30.12 -30.45 15.17
CA PRO A 75 -29.91 -29.01 15.00
C PRO A 75 -30.42 -28.18 16.18
N ASP A 76 -29.79 -27.03 16.41
CA ASP A 76 -30.07 -26.17 17.56
C ASP A 76 -31.54 -25.77 17.67
N GLU A 77 -32.20 -25.48 16.55
CA GLU A 77 -33.61 -25.11 16.47
C GLU A 77 -34.54 -26.20 17.01
N GLN A 78 -34.17 -27.47 16.82
CA GLN A 78 -34.95 -28.61 17.29
C GLN A 78 -34.65 -28.95 18.76
N ARG A 79 -33.52 -28.46 19.29
CA ARG A 79 -33.07 -28.69 20.67
C ARG A 79 -33.42 -27.57 21.62
N LEU A 80 -33.65 -26.35 21.13
CA LEU A 80 -34.03 -25.17 21.88
C LEU A 80 -35.55 -25.08 22.04
N ASN A 81 -36.07 -25.49 23.20
CA ASN A 81 -37.50 -25.38 23.50
C ASN A 81 -37.90 -23.98 23.98
N LYS A 82 -39.21 -23.73 24.17
CA LYS A 82 -39.75 -22.43 24.62
C LYS A 82 -39.12 -21.95 25.94
N PHE A 83 -38.90 -22.86 26.89
CA PHE A 83 -38.27 -22.54 28.18
C PHE A 83 -36.79 -22.17 28.02
N GLY A 84 -36.04 -22.91 27.20
CA GLY A 84 -34.66 -22.58 26.86
C GLY A 84 -34.52 -21.22 26.18
N LYS A 85 -35.46 -20.86 25.30
CA LYS A 85 -35.53 -19.53 24.69
C LYS A 85 -35.78 -18.45 25.74
N LEU A 86 -36.72 -18.68 26.67
CA LEU A 86 -37.01 -17.76 27.78
C LEU A 86 -35.76 -17.50 28.65
N LEU A 87 -35.03 -18.57 29.03
CA LEU A 87 -33.80 -18.47 29.82
C LEU A 87 -32.76 -17.58 29.13
N ARG A 88 -32.53 -17.78 27.82
CA ARG A 88 -31.58 -16.95 27.03
C ARG A 88 -32.04 -15.50 26.93
N THR A 89 -33.32 -15.25 26.63
CA THR A 89 -33.84 -13.88 26.48
C THR A 89 -33.82 -13.09 27.78
N THR A 90 -33.90 -13.77 28.92
CA THR A 90 -33.84 -13.15 30.26
C THR A 90 -32.43 -13.15 30.84
N SER A 91 -31.46 -13.78 30.15
CA SER A 91 -30.10 -14.03 30.64
C SER A 91 -30.04 -14.80 31.97
N LEU A 92 -31.13 -15.46 32.35
CA LEU A 92 -31.19 -16.29 33.55
C LEU A 92 -30.28 -17.52 33.43
N ASP A 93 -29.93 -17.93 32.21
CA ASP A 93 -28.99 -19.01 31.98
C ASP A 93 -27.56 -18.68 32.43
N GLU A 94 -27.20 -17.39 32.54
CA GLU A 94 -25.85 -16.94 32.89
C GLU A 94 -25.64 -16.80 34.40
N LEU A 95 -26.68 -16.96 35.23
CA LEU A 95 -26.56 -16.84 36.69
C LEU A 95 -25.40 -17.69 37.28
N PRO A 96 -25.20 -18.97 36.89
CA PRO A 96 -24.11 -19.77 37.44
C PRO A 96 -22.69 -19.20 37.21
N GLU A 97 -22.51 -18.23 36.30
CA GLU A 97 -21.25 -17.51 36.13
C GLU A 97 -20.85 -16.69 37.37
N LEU A 98 -21.78 -16.36 38.26
CA LEU A 98 -21.48 -15.73 39.55
C LEU A 98 -20.52 -16.58 40.40
N PHE A 99 -20.58 -17.91 40.30
CA PHE A 99 -19.62 -18.80 40.97
C PHE A 99 -18.22 -18.72 40.34
N CYS A 100 -18.11 -18.46 39.02
CA CYS A 100 -16.83 -18.19 38.36
C CYS A 100 -16.22 -16.87 38.86
N ILE A 101 -17.06 -15.88 39.17
CA ILE A 101 -16.61 -14.63 39.78
C ILE A 101 -16.13 -14.91 41.20
N LEU A 102 -16.93 -15.59 42.03
CA LEU A 102 -16.56 -15.92 43.40
C LEU A 102 -15.22 -16.67 43.48
N THR A 103 -15.02 -17.68 42.62
CA THR A 103 -13.79 -18.50 42.53
C THR A 103 -12.60 -17.81 41.83
N GLY A 104 -12.79 -16.59 41.31
CA GLY A 104 -11.71 -15.78 40.75
C GLY A 104 -11.29 -16.14 39.33
N LYS A 105 -12.16 -16.83 38.59
CA LYS A 105 -12.00 -17.09 37.16
C LYS A 105 -12.57 -15.97 36.30
N MET A 106 -13.56 -15.24 36.82
CA MET A 106 -14.20 -14.09 36.19
C MET A 106 -14.24 -12.87 37.14
N SER A 107 -14.64 -11.73 36.58
CA SER A 107 -14.92 -10.45 37.23
C SER A 107 -16.35 -10.02 36.88
N ILE A 108 -16.96 -9.14 37.68
CA ILE A 108 -18.30 -8.63 37.33
C ILE A 108 -18.22 -7.80 36.05
N VAL A 109 -17.22 -6.91 35.98
CA VAL A 109 -16.95 -6.07 34.80
C VAL A 109 -15.61 -6.45 34.19
N GLY A 110 -15.59 -6.72 32.88
CA GLY A 110 -14.41 -7.11 32.11
C GLY A 110 -14.74 -7.45 30.65
N PRO A 111 -13.73 -7.65 29.78
CA PRO A 111 -13.94 -8.19 28.43
C PRO A 111 -14.67 -9.53 28.49
N ARG A 112 -15.73 -9.71 27.71
CA ARG A 112 -16.52 -10.95 27.76
C ARG A 112 -15.69 -12.11 27.16
N PRO A 113 -15.64 -13.30 27.80
CA PRO A 113 -14.81 -14.39 27.30
C PRO A 113 -15.39 -14.98 26.00
N LEU A 114 -14.55 -15.15 24.99
CA LEU A 114 -14.95 -15.72 23.68
C LEU A 114 -14.64 -17.22 23.62
N VAL A 115 -14.91 -17.92 22.51
CA VAL A 115 -14.64 -19.37 22.42
C VAL A 115 -13.13 -19.62 22.35
N VAL A 116 -12.68 -20.77 22.86
CA VAL A 116 -11.25 -21.15 22.86
C VAL A 116 -10.71 -21.26 21.43
N GLU A 117 -11.54 -21.70 20.49
CA GLU A 117 -11.22 -21.83 19.06
C GLU A 117 -10.73 -20.52 18.42
N TYR A 118 -11.05 -19.37 19.03
CA TYR A 118 -10.63 -18.06 18.54
C TYR A 118 -9.20 -17.68 18.93
N LEU A 119 -8.58 -18.36 19.91
CA LEU A 119 -7.23 -18.02 20.39
C LEU A 119 -6.16 -17.85 19.29
N PRO A 120 -6.11 -18.71 18.24
CA PRO A 120 -5.14 -18.56 17.16
C PRO A 120 -5.34 -17.34 16.26
N TYR A 121 -6.51 -16.68 16.33
CA TYR A 121 -6.93 -15.63 15.40
C TYR A 121 -6.76 -14.21 15.96
N TYR A 122 -6.30 -14.06 17.20
CA TYR A 122 -5.98 -12.76 17.79
C TYR A 122 -4.61 -12.26 17.32
N ASN A 123 -4.51 -10.97 17.03
CA ASN A 123 -3.21 -10.32 16.88
C ASN A 123 -2.63 -9.89 18.24
N GLU A 124 -1.34 -9.51 18.26
CA GLU A 124 -0.63 -9.11 19.49
C GLU A 124 -1.32 -7.99 20.27
N ARG A 125 -1.92 -7.01 19.56
CA ARG A 125 -2.64 -5.91 20.20
C ARG A 125 -3.93 -6.40 20.86
N GLU A 126 -4.70 -7.25 20.18
CA GLU A 126 -5.98 -7.77 20.67
C GLU A 126 -5.80 -8.73 21.86
N LYS A 127 -4.68 -9.46 21.92
CA LYS A 127 -4.34 -10.34 23.05
C LYS A 127 -4.29 -9.61 24.39
N HIS A 128 -4.05 -8.29 24.41
CA HIS A 128 -4.11 -7.49 25.64
C HIS A 128 -5.47 -7.52 26.34
N ARG A 129 -6.55 -7.95 25.66
CA ARG A 129 -7.83 -8.26 26.34
C ARG A 129 -7.68 -9.31 27.44
N PHE A 130 -6.70 -10.21 27.32
CA PHE A 130 -6.40 -11.25 28.30
C PHE A 130 -5.53 -10.76 29.47
N ASP A 131 -5.13 -9.49 29.53
CA ASP A 131 -4.35 -8.92 30.66
C ASP A 131 -5.18 -8.77 31.95
N VAL A 132 -6.50 -8.99 31.84
CA VAL A 132 -7.48 -8.81 32.92
C VAL A 132 -8.37 -10.05 33.02
N LEU A 133 -9.10 -10.18 34.13
CA LEU A 133 -10.10 -11.23 34.25
C LEU A 133 -11.26 -10.96 33.28
N PRO A 134 -11.80 -11.99 32.62
CA PRO A 134 -12.99 -11.85 31.80
C PRO A 134 -14.20 -11.40 32.64
N GLY A 135 -15.08 -10.63 32.02
CA GLY A 135 -16.27 -10.05 32.67
C GLY A 135 -17.54 -10.84 32.41
N LEU A 136 -18.47 -10.79 33.37
CA LEU A 136 -19.89 -11.11 33.13
C LEU A 136 -20.53 -10.07 32.19
N THR A 137 -20.26 -8.78 32.46
CA THR A 137 -20.58 -7.66 31.56
C THR A 137 -19.31 -6.87 31.21
N GLY A 138 -19.37 -6.07 30.14
CA GLY A 138 -18.21 -5.34 29.65
C GLY A 138 -18.58 -4.10 28.82
N LEU A 139 -17.56 -3.29 28.53
CA LEU A 139 -17.73 -2.04 27.80
C LEU A 139 -18.30 -2.26 26.39
N ALA A 140 -17.85 -3.31 25.69
CA ALA A 140 -18.40 -3.70 24.38
C ALA A 140 -19.88 -4.07 24.48
N GLN A 141 -20.27 -4.84 25.51
CA GLN A 141 -21.64 -5.30 25.72
C GLN A 141 -22.62 -4.15 25.89
N VAL A 142 -22.24 -3.11 26.65
CA VAL A 142 -23.11 -1.96 26.88
C VAL A 142 -23.16 -0.96 25.72
N ASN A 143 -22.13 -0.85 24.89
CA ASN A 143 -22.09 0.10 23.77
C ASN A 143 -22.51 -0.48 22.42
N GLY A 144 -22.82 -1.78 22.33
CA GLY A 144 -23.42 -2.36 21.13
C GLY A 144 -23.65 -3.86 21.20
N GLY A 145 -22.91 -4.58 22.04
CA GLY A 145 -23.08 -6.03 22.24
C GLY A 145 -22.95 -6.80 20.94
N ASN A 146 -23.91 -7.69 20.66
CA ASN A 146 -23.92 -8.53 19.46
C ASN A 146 -24.10 -7.74 18.15
N ALA A 147 -24.37 -6.43 18.19
CA ALA A 147 -24.46 -5.59 17.00
C ALA A 147 -23.12 -4.95 16.60
N LEU A 148 -22.06 -5.13 17.39
CA LEU A 148 -20.73 -4.59 17.08
C LEU A 148 -20.01 -5.46 16.06
N GLN A 149 -19.26 -4.82 15.16
CA GLN A 149 -18.25 -5.53 14.37
C GLN A 149 -17.08 -5.97 15.25
N TRP A 150 -16.32 -6.98 14.80
CA TRP A 150 -15.21 -7.55 15.58
C TRP A 150 -14.18 -6.48 15.99
N GLU A 151 -13.81 -5.57 15.09
CA GLU A 151 -12.87 -4.49 15.37
C GLU A 151 -13.38 -3.56 16.47
N GLU A 152 -14.66 -3.15 16.41
CA GLU A 152 -15.27 -2.28 17.41
C GLU A 152 -15.32 -2.97 18.77
N GLN A 153 -15.68 -4.24 18.80
CA GLN A 153 -15.69 -5.05 20.02
C GLN A 153 -14.29 -5.09 20.67
N PHE A 154 -13.24 -5.38 19.88
CA PHE A 154 -11.87 -5.42 20.43
C PHE A 154 -11.37 -4.04 20.86
N GLU A 155 -11.72 -2.97 20.14
CA GLU A 155 -11.39 -1.61 20.57
C GLU A 155 -12.04 -1.28 21.93
N TYR A 156 -13.32 -1.61 22.13
CA TYR A 156 -13.95 -1.42 23.44
C TYR A 156 -13.32 -2.28 24.54
N ASP A 157 -12.96 -3.53 24.26
CA ASP A 157 -12.25 -4.39 25.20
C ASP A 157 -10.91 -3.77 25.63
N LEU A 158 -10.12 -3.26 24.68
CA LEU A 158 -8.81 -2.65 24.94
C LEU A 158 -8.93 -1.30 25.65
N VAL A 159 -9.93 -0.49 25.30
CA VAL A 159 -10.25 0.77 26.00
C VAL A 159 -10.58 0.48 27.46
N TYR A 160 -11.34 -0.57 27.74
CA TYR A 160 -11.62 -0.98 29.10
C TYR A 160 -10.34 -1.41 29.83
N VAL A 161 -9.53 -2.31 29.25
CA VAL A 161 -8.27 -2.78 29.84
C VAL A 161 -7.34 -1.63 30.24
N LYS A 162 -7.28 -0.60 29.41
CA LYS A 162 -6.46 0.59 29.65
C LYS A 162 -7.02 1.50 30.76
N ASN A 163 -8.34 1.61 30.88
CA ASN A 163 -9.01 2.62 31.70
C ASN A 163 -9.78 2.06 32.91
N ILE A 164 -9.40 0.88 33.41
CA ILE A 164 -10.07 0.25 34.56
C ILE A 164 -10.06 1.17 35.79
N SER A 165 -11.25 1.59 36.21
CA SER A 165 -11.47 2.41 37.40
C SER A 165 -12.83 2.09 38.04
N PHE A 166 -13.01 2.45 39.32
CA PHE A 166 -14.27 2.23 40.02
C PHE A 166 -15.43 2.95 39.35
N LYS A 167 -15.24 4.21 38.97
CA LYS A 167 -16.23 5.02 38.24
C LYS A 167 -16.63 4.35 36.93
N GLU A 168 -15.67 3.78 36.21
CA GLU A 168 -15.91 3.11 34.94
C GLU A 168 -16.69 1.80 35.13
N ASP A 169 -16.35 0.99 36.13
CA ASP A 169 -17.10 -0.23 36.45
C ASP A 169 -18.56 0.09 36.84
N VAL A 170 -18.77 1.09 37.70
CA VAL A 170 -20.13 1.55 38.07
C VAL A 170 -20.91 2.04 36.85
N ARG A 171 -20.27 2.79 35.96
CA ARG A 171 -20.87 3.26 34.70
C ARG A 171 -21.30 2.10 33.81
N ILE A 172 -20.44 1.10 33.64
CA ILE A 172 -20.75 -0.09 32.83
C ILE A 172 -21.89 -0.89 33.49
N LEU A 173 -21.88 -1.09 34.80
CA LEU A 173 -22.95 -1.78 35.52
C LEU A 173 -24.31 -1.09 35.35
N TYR A 174 -24.35 0.22 35.54
CA TYR A 174 -25.55 1.02 35.35
C TYR A 174 -26.08 0.90 33.92
N LYS A 175 -25.20 1.05 32.91
CA LYS A 175 -25.57 0.86 31.51
C LYS A 175 -26.02 -0.58 31.20
N SER A 176 -25.42 -1.58 31.84
CA SER A 176 -25.77 -2.99 31.65
C SER A 176 -27.20 -3.26 32.13
N MET A 177 -27.61 -2.67 33.26
CA MET A 177 -28.98 -2.79 33.76
C MET A 177 -29.99 -2.17 32.80
N ILE A 178 -29.71 -0.98 32.25
CA ILE A 178 -30.60 -0.28 31.31
C ILE A 178 -30.62 -0.95 29.93
N SER A 179 -29.46 -1.43 29.46
CA SER A 179 -29.32 -2.03 28.13
C SER A 179 -30.17 -3.29 27.95
N ASN A 180 -30.52 -3.99 29.02
CA ASN A 180 -31.41 -5.17 28.95
C ASN A 180 -32.88 -4.78 28.68
N PHE A 181 -33.26 -3.52 28.88
CA PHE A 181 -34.61 -3.00 28.60
C PHE A 181 -34.77 -2.39 27.21
N ILE A 182 -33.67 -2.17 26.49
CA ILE A 182 -33.67 -1.56 25.15
C ILE A 182 -33.50 -2.66 24.11
N LYS A 183 -34.54 -2.90 23.28
CA LYS A 183 -34.44 -3.80 22.11
C LYS A 183 -33.30 -3.33 21.20
N LYS A 184 -32.19 -4.06 21.19
CA LYS A 184 -31.10 -3.84 20.23
C LYS A 184 -31.45 -4.51 18.90
N LYS A 185 -31.11 -3.82 17.81
CA LYS A 185 -31.25 -4.32 16.44
C LYS A 185 -30.16 -5.39 16.24
N GLU A 186 -30.53 -6.66 16.14
CA GLU A 186 -29.59 -7.71 15.74
C GLU A 186 -29.23 -7.50 14.27
N ILE A 187 -27.93 -7.42 13.98
CA ILE A 187 -27.43 -7.45 12.61
C ILE A 187 -27.25 -8.92 12.25
N ASN A 188 -28.05 -9.43 11.31
CA ASN A 188 -28.07 -10.86 10.95
C ASN A 188 -26.82 -11.35 10.19
N ASP A 189 -25.81 -10.50 9.96
CA ASP A 189 -24.73 -10.74 8.99
C ASP A 189 -23.31 -10.66 9.57
N ILE A 190 -23.13 -10.70 10.89
CA ILE A 190 -21.78 -10.73 11.49
C ILE A 190 -21.22 -12.15 11.36
N LYS A 191 -20.19 -12.30 10.51
CA LYS A 191 -19.46 -13.55 10.32
C LYS A 191 -18.79 -14.02 11.60
N ASP A 192 -18.67 -15.34 11.76
CA ASP A 192 -17.89 -15.95 12.83
C ASP A 192 -16.45 -15.39 12.84
N PHE A 193 -15.86 -15.18 14.01
CA PHE A 193 -14.53 -14.55 14.13
C PHE A 193 -13.46 -15.28 13.33
N LYS A 194 -13.48 -16.62 13.31
CA LYS A 194 -12.54 -17.43 12.52
C LYS A 194 -12.73 -17.15 11.04
N GLU A 195 -13.95 -17.11 10.54
CA GLU A 195 -14.24 -16.78 9.15
C GLU A 195 -13.79 -15.36 8.81
N TYR A 196 -14.18 -14.39 9.64
CA TYR A 196 -13.80 -12.98 9.51
C TYR A 196 -12.27 -12.82 9.43
N ARG A 197 -11.51 -13.43 10.36
CA ARG A 197 -10.04 -13.31 10.36
C ARG A 197 -9.41 -14.08 9.20
N THR A 198 -9.99 -15.21 8.80
CA THR A 198 -9.52 -15.97 7.63
C THR A 198 -9.69 -15.16 6.35
N ILE A 199 -10.83 -14.49 6.16
CA ILE A 199 -11.05 -13.56 5.03
C ILE A 199 -10.04 -12.42 5.06
N GLN A 200 -9.82 -11.82 6.22
CA GLN A 200 -8.86 -10.73 6.37
C GLN A 200 -7.41 -11.19 6.07
N ASN A 201 -7.03 -12.39 6.51
CA ASN A 201 -5.72 -12.97 6.21
C ASN A 201 -5.57 -13.32 4.72
N ASN A 202 -6.62 -13.84 4.07
CA ASN A 202 -6.62 -14.09 2.64
C ASN A 202 -6.52 -12.80 1.84
N GLN A 203 -7.27 -11.76 2.21
CA GLN A 203 -7.13 -10.42 1.64
C GLN A 203 -5.72 -9.86 1.87
N ARG A 204 -5.11 -10.09 3.04
CA ARG A 204 -3.71 -9.71 3.32
C ARG A 204 -2.73 -10.41 2.39
N MET A 205 -2.91 -11.71 2.14
CA MET A 205 -2.09 -12.47 1.19
C MET A 205 -2.26 -11.96 -0.24
N ILE A 206 -3.49 -11.67 -0.66
CA ILE A 206 -3.78 -11.09 -1.99
C ILE A 206 -3.12 -9.71 -2.15
N ARG A 207 -3.21 -8.85 -1.13
CA ARG A 207 -2.64 -7.48 -1.15
C ARG A 207 -1.10 -7.48 -1.10
N LYS A 208 -0.48 -8.44 -0.44
CA LYS A 208 0.98 -8.64 -0.48
C LYS A 208 1.50 -9.10 -1.84
N ASN A 209 0.63 -9.66 -2.69
CA ASN A 209 0.98 -10.19 -4.01
C ASN A 209 0.77 -9.19 -5.16
N GLU A 210 0.51 -7.90 -4.86
CA GLU A 210 0.41 -6.85 -5.87
C GLU A 210 1.80 -6.48 -6.45
N ILE A 211 1.97 -6.66 -7.75
CA ILE A 211 3.18 -6.31 -8.50
C ILE A 211 2.92 -5.07 -9.35
N GLY A 212 3.89 -4.15 -9.43
CA GLY A 212 3.74 -2.86 -10.11
C GLY A 212 2.89 -1.83 -9.35
N SER A 213 2.23 -2.22 -8.25
CA SER A 213 1.57 -1.24 -7.39
C SER A 213 2.63 -0.48 -6.60
N ASN A 214 2.68 0.85 -6.76
CA ASN A 214 3.78 1.69 -6.30
C ASN A 214 4.06 1.68 -4.78
N PHE A 215 4.51 0.60 -4.17
CA PHE A 215 4.97 0.60 -2.79
C PHE A 215 6.40 1.10 -2.74
N PHE A 216 6.84 1.56 -1.60
CA PHE A 216 8.23 1.77 -1.28
C PHE A 216 8.24 1.93 0.22
N GLU A 217 9.04 1.14 0.91
CA GLU A 217 9.26 1.39 2.32
C GLU A 217 10.17 2.61 2.43
N TYR A 218 9.61 3.76 2.84
CA TYR A 218 10.41 4.93 3.14
C TYR A 218 10.78 4.86 4.63
N THR A 219 11.96 4.33 4.94
CA THR A 219 12.47 4.35 6.32
C THR A 219 13.33 5.59 6.54
N LEU A 220 12.77 6.61 7.19
CA LEU A 220 13.53 7.77 7.68
C LEU A 220 14.54 7.43 8.79
N LYS A 221 14.53 6.18 9.29
CA LYS A 221 15.27 5.71 10.46
C LYS A 221 16.67 5.15 10.18
N ASN A 222 16.96 4.71 8.95
CA ASN A 222 18.28 4.14 8.62
C ASN A 222 19.12 5.18 7.88
N SER A 223 20.23 5.59 8.50
CA SER A 223 21.25 6.44 7.88
C SER A 223 22.20 5.59 7.04
N ASN A 224 21.78 5.15 5.86
CA ASN A 224 22.74 4.65 4.89
C ASN A 224 23.35 5.86 4.17
N LYS A 225 24.69 5.90 4.09
CA LYS A 225 25.38 6.94 3.33
C LYS A 225 25.04 6.75 1.85
N ASN A 226 24.28 7.69 1.28
CA ASN A 226 24.03 7.72 -0.15
C ASN A 226 25.36 7.93 -0.91
N TYR A 227 25.75 6.94 -1.72
CA TYR A 227 26.90 7.01 -2.63
C TYR A 227 26.55 7.61 -4.01
N PHE A 228 25.46 8.37 -4.13
CA PHE A 228 25.12 9.11 -5.34
C PHE A 228 26.04 10.34 -5.56
N HIS A 229 26.85 10.72 -4.58
CA HIS A 229 27.68 11.94 -4.62
C HIS A 229 29.12 11.87 -5.19
N PRO A 230 29.63 10.81 -5.88
CA PRO A 230 30.95 10.92 -6.53
C PRO A 230 31.01 11.98 -7.64
N LEU A 231 29.88 12.61 -7.97
CA LEU A 231 29.74 13.64 -9.01
C LEU A 231 30.09 15.06 -8.55
N LYS A 232 30.05 15.36 -7.24
CA LYS A 232 30.31 16.70 -6.70
C LYS A 232 31.70 17.25 -7.02
N LYS A 233 32.64 16.40 -7.46
CA LYS A 233 33.96 16.84 -7.93
C LYS A 233 33.91 17.55 -9.29
N TYR A 234 32.93 17.23 -10.13
CA TYR A 234 32.89 17.66 -11.53
C TYR A 234 31.63 18.45 -11.90
N TYR A 235 30.58 18.32 -11.09
CA TYR A 235 29.27 18.90 -11.37
C TYR A 235 28.68 19.61 -10.16
N LYS A 236 27.94 20.67 -10.44
CA LYS A 236 27.03 21.34 -9.52
C LYS A 236 25.64 20.70 -9.65
N GLU A 237 25.10 20.24 -8.54
CA GLU A 237 23.78 19.61 -8.44
C GLU A 237 22.78 20.63 -7.86
N LEU A 238 21.71 20.93 -8.61
CA LEU A 238 20.62 21.79 -8.16
C LEU A 238 19.33 20.96 -8.06
N PHE A 239 18.64 21.06 -6.93
CA PHE A 239 17.47 20.23 -6.63
C PHE A 239 16.18 21.04 -6.67
N PHE A 240 15.13 20.40 -7.18
CA PHE A 240 13.81 21.00 -7.43
C PHE A 240 12.69 20.06 -6.97
N ILE A 241 11.47 20.57 -6.87
CA ILE A 241 10.29 19.75 -6.52
C ILE A 241 9.97 18.65 -7.55
N SER A 242 10.42 18.78 -8.80
CA SER A 242 10.17 17.80 -9.87
C SER A 242 11.13 17.97 -11.04
N GLY A 243 11.27 16.92 -11.88
CA GLY A 243 12.06 17.00 -13.12
C GLY A 243 11.57 18.10 -14.06
N ARG A 244 10.24 18.26 -14.20
CA ARG A 244 9.63 19.35 -14.97
C ARG A 244 10.07 20.74 -14.47
N ASN A 245 10.12 20.93 -13.15
CA ASN A 245 10.54 22.19 -12.56
C ASN A 245 12.04 22.45 -12.80
N ALA A 246 12.87 21.39 -12.76
CA ALA A 246 14.28 21.48 -13.12
C ALA A 246 14.49 21.88 -14.60
N THR A 247 13.72 21.28 -15.53
CA THR A 247 13.72 21.67 -16.95
C THR A 247 13.28 23.13 -17.11
N TYR A 248 12.20 23.55 -16.43
CA TYR A 248 11.71 24.91 -16.50
C TYR A 248 12.73 25.93 -15.97
N ALA A 249 13.41 25.59 -14.87
CA ALA A 249 14.47 26.41 -14.31
C ALA A 249 15.66 26.56 -15.26
N LEU A 250 16.05 25.48 -15.96
CA LEU A 250 17.08 25.53 -17.00
C LEU A 250 16.65 26.46 -18.14
N VAL A 251 15.53 26.20 -18.80
CA VAL A 251 15.13 26.97 -20.00
C VAL A 251 14.92 28.45 -19.69
N LYS A 252 14.32 28.80 -18.54
CA LYS A 252 14.10 30.19 -18.13
C LYS A 252 15.41 30.93 -17.80
N SER A 253 16.44 30.20 -17.36
CA SER A 253 17.73 30.79 -17.01
C SER A 253 18.64 31.02 -18.21
N LEU A 254 18.36 30.35 -19.33
CA LEU A 254 19.15 30.49 -20.56
C LEU A 254 18.73 31.77 -21.30
N LYS A 255 19.71 32.63 -21.59
CA LYS A 255 19.53 33.83 -22.41
C LYS A 255 19.68 33.47 -23.89
N ILE A 256 18.65 32.84 -24.45
CA ILE A 256 18.62 32.38 -25.84
C ILE A 256 17.60 33.19 -26.63
N GLU A 257 18.05 33.83 -27.71
CA GLU A 257 17.19 34.61 -28.61
C GLU A 257 16.40 33.70 -29.55
N ASN A 258 17.06 32.78 -30.25
CA ASN A 258 16.41 31.80 -31.13
C ASN A 258 15.91 30.57 -30.33
N LYS A 259 14.68 30.60 -29.81
CA LYS A 259 14.12 29.52 -28.99
C LYS A 259 13.55 28.37 -29.81
N VAL A 260 14.41 27.58 -30.43
CA VAL A 260 14.05 26.35 -31.15
C VAL A 260 14.66 25.15 -30.46
N VAL A 261 13.84 24.17 -30.07
CA VAL A 261 14.27 22.93 -29.41
C VAL A 261 13.91 21.70 -30.24
N LEU A 262 14.86 20.77 -30.35
CA LEU A 262 14.58 19.41 -30.80
C LEU A 262 14.26 18.49 -29.62
N LEU A 263 13.10 17.82 -29.65
CA LEU A 263 12.66 16.84 -28.65
C LEU A 263 12.42 15.47 -29.30
N PRO A 264 12.57 14.35 -28.58
CA PRO A 264 12.19 13.04 -29.10
C PRO A 264 10.68 12.98 -29.32
N SER A 265 10.26 12.42 -30.46
CA SER A 265 8.86 12.17 -30.82
C SER A 265 8.17 11.18 -29.87
N TYR A 266 8.95 10.35 -29.18
CA TYR A 266 8.48 9.47 -28.11
C TYR A 266 8.87 10.05 -26.75
N THR A 267 7.98 10.84 -26.16
CA THR A 267 8.22 11.49 -24.85
C THR A 267 6.93 11.72 -24.05
N CYS A 268 7.08 12.13 -22.79
CA CYS A 268 5.99 12.51 -21.93
C CYS A 268 5.61 13.99 -22.12
N GLY A 269 4.31 14.31 -22.13
CA GLY A 269 3.82 15.70 -22.16
C GLY A 269 4.49 16.61 -21.10
N THR A 270 4.81 16.04 -19.94
CA THR A 270 5.47 16.77 -18.84
C THR A 270 6.88 17.28 -19.16
N VAL A 271 7.56 16.69 -20.17
CA VAL A 271 8.88 17.14 -20.67
C VAL A 271 8.71 18.31 -21.65
N ILE A 272 7.58 18.38 -22.34
CA ILE A 272 7.26 19.36 -23.39
C ILE A 272 6.77 20.68 -22.76
N GLU A 273 5.92 20.59 -21.72
CA GLU A 273 5.29 21.74 -21.07
C GLU A 273 6.23 22.91 -20.69
N PRO A 274 7.45 22.69 -20.14
CA PRO A 274 8.39 23.77 -19.83
C PRO A 274 8.77 24.63 -21.03
N PHE A 275 8.91 24.01 -22.20
CA PHE A 275 9.29 24.68 -23.45
C PHE A 275 8.12 25.51 -24.00
N ILE A 276 6.91 24.93 -24.01
CA ILE A 276 5.68 25.64 -24.39
C ILE A 276 5.53 26.89 -23.53
N ARG A 277 5.70 26.73 -22.22
CA ARG A 277 5.52 27.82 -21.25
C ARG A 277 6.50 28.98 -21.43
N ASP A 278 7.70 28.69 -21.93
CA ASP A 278 8.73 29.70 -22.19
C ASP A 278 8.78 30.12 -23.68
N ASN A 279 7.72 29.79 -24.44
CA ASN A 279 7.50 30.14 -25.84
C ASN A 279 8.60 29.61 -26.79
N TRP A 280 9.05 28.37 -26.59
CA TRP A 280 9.94 27.69 -27.52
C TRP A 280 9.17 27.08 -28.69
N GLN A 281 9.72 27.21 -29.90
CA GLN A 281 9.33 26.38 -31.03
C GLN A 281 9.87 24.96 -30.81
N ILE A 282 8.96 23.98 -30.78
CA ILE A 282 9.28 22.59 -30.54
C ILE A 282 9.23 21.83 -31.87
N ILE A 283 10.32 21.14 -32.18
CA ILE A 283 10.43 20.25 -33.33
C ILE A 283 10.73 18.84 -32.82
N TYR A 284 10.01 17.85 -33.32
CA TYR A 284 10.22 16.45 -32.92
C TYR A 284 11.15 15.74 -33.89
N TYR A 285 12.09 14.95 -33.35
CA TYR A 285 12.88 13.99 -34.10
C TYR A 285 12.43 12.55 -33.79
N ASN A 286 12.53 11.66 -34.77
CA ASN A 286 11.94 10.33 -34.73
C ASN A 286 12.75 9.33 -33.87
N ILE A 287 12.01 8.43 -33.21
CA ILE A 287 12.55 7.27 -32.48
C ILE A 287 12.15 5.99 -33.21
N ASN A 288 13.10 5.07 -33.36
CA ASN A 288 12.87 3.80 -34.03
C ASN A 288 12.28 2.74 -33.07
N LYS A 289 11.79 1.61 -33.60
CA LYS A 289 11.21 0.52 -32.78
C LYS A 289 12.19 -0.11 -31.79
N SER A 290 13.49 0.06 -32.00
CA SER A 290 14.52 -0.37 -31.02
C SER A 290 14.73 0.64 -29.88
N LEU A 291 13.88 1.68 -29.82
CA LEU A 291 13.98 2.82 -28.91
C LEU A 291 15.24 3.66 -29.09
N GLU A 292 15.92 3.56 -30.23
CA GLU A 292 17.10 4.35 -30.55
C GLU A 292 16.71 5.61 -31.34
N VAL A 293 17.59 6.62 -31.29
CA VAL A 293 17.41 7.87 -32.05
C VAL A 293 17.61 7.58 -33.54
N ASN A 294 16.69 8.06 -34.38
CA ASN A 294 16.89 8.03 -35.83
C ASN A 294 17.92 9.11 -36.21
N GLU A 295 19.15 8.67 -36.51
CA GLU A 295 20.29 9.54 -36.83
C GLU A 295 20.03 10.42 -38.06
N GLN A 296 19.50 9.84 -39.13
CA GLN A 296 19.26 10.59 -40.36
C GLN A 296 18.23 11.70 -40.15
N ASP A 297 17.15 11.41 -39.43
CA ASP A 297 16.09 12.35 -39.14
C ASP A 297 16.59 13.50 -38.27
N ILE A 298 17.24 13.21 -37.12
CA ILE A 298 17.73 14.27 -36.22
C ILE A 298 18.72 15.19 -36.92
N ILE A 299 19.67 14.66 -37.71
CA ILE A 299 20.64 15.46 -38.47
C ILE A 299 19.93 16.33 -39.52
N THR A 300 18.91 15.80 -40.18
CA THR A 300 18.10 16.58 -41.13
C THR A 300 17.36 17.71 -40.44
N LYS A 301 16.75 17.45 -39.28
CA LYS A 301 16.07 18.47 -38.47
C LYS A 301 17.03 19.55 -37.95
N ILE A 302 18.24 19.18 -37.55
CA ILE A 302 19.28 20.14 -37.15
C ILE A 302 19.59 21.10 -38.29
N LYS A 303 19.81 20.58 -39.50
CA LYS A 303 20.11 21.38 -40.70
C LYS A 303 18.95 22.27 -41.12
N LEU A 304 17.71 21.81 -40.97
CA LEU A 304 16.53 22.51 -41.46
C LEU A 304 16.04 23.60 -40.50
N TYR A 305 16.11 23.36 -39.18
CA TYR A 305 15.50 24.22 -38.18
C TYR A 305 16.50 25.03 -37.35
N HIS A 306 17.81 24.75 -37.47
CA HIS A 306 18.88 25.44 -36.74
C HIS A 306 18.56 25.60 -35.24
N PRO A 307 18.34 24.49 -34.51
CA PRO A 307 17.91 24.53 -33.12
C PRO A 307 18.99 25.15 -32.22
N SER A 308 18.58 25.88 -31.19
CA SER A 308 19.50 26.33 -30.14
C SER A 308 19.67 25.28 -29.04
N MET A 309 18.76 24.31 -28.95
CA MET A 309 18.83 23.21 -28.00
C MET A 309 18.37 21.88 -28.61
N ILE A 310 19.05 20.80 -28.24
CA ILE A 310 18.61 19.43 -28.49
C ILE A 310 18.50 18.75 -27.14
N LEU A 311 17.30 18.27 -26.82
CA LEU A 311 17.08 17.42 -25.65
C LEU A 311 17.03 15.97 -26.10
N VAL A 312 17.90 15.14 -25.54
CA VAL A 312 17.93 13.70 -25.80
C VAL A 312 17.53 12.89 -24.57
N HIS A 313 17.02 11.69 -24.79
CA HIS A 313 16.52 10.81 -23.74
C HIS A 313 17.12 9.42 -23.86
N SER A 314 17.60 8.89 -22.73
CA SER A 314 18.01 7.49 -22.61
C SER A 314 16.86 6.64 -22.09
N PHE A 315 16.23 5.84 -22.94
CA PHE A 315 14.98 5.14 -22.59
C PHE A 315 15.22 3.94 -21.68
N PHE A 316 14.34 3.79 -20.69
CA PHE A 316 14.25 2.66 -19.75
C PHE A 316 15.56 2.29 -19.03
N GLY A 317 16.52 3.21 -18.94
CA GLY A 317 17.81 3.00 -18.29
C GLY A 317 18.88 2.43 -19.21
N ILE A 318 18.50 2.04 -20.43
CA ILE A 318 19.38 1.40 -21.42
C ILE A 318 19.99 2.47 -22.33
N ASN A 319 21.16 2.20 -22.91
CA ASN A 319 21.92 3.14 -23.73
C ASN A 319 21.36 3.17 -25.16
N THR A 320 20.26 3.90 -25.31
CA THR A 320 19.59 4.17 -26.58
C THR A 320 20.21 5.32 -27.38
N LEU A 321 21.27 5.95 -26.85
CA LEU A 321 21.98 7.06 -27.48
C LEU A 321 23.32 6.64 -28.10
N LYS A 322 23.69 5.35 -28.00
CA LYS A 322 24.99 4.83 -28.44
C LYS A 322 25.32 5.14 -29.91
N ASN A 323 24.31 5.18 -30.77
CA ASN A 323 24.47 5.41 -32.22
C ASN A 323 24.69 6.90 -32.55
N ILE A 324 24.06 7.81 -31.81
CA ILE A 324 24.11 9.26 -32.09
C ILE A 324 25.20 10.00 -31.30
N ARG A 325 25.84 9.34 -30.32
CA ARG A 325 26.79 9.95 -29.39
C ARG A 325 27.89 10.76 -30.09
N SER A 326 28.64 10.14 -30.99
CA SER A 326 29.77 10.81 -31.68
C SER A 326 29.30 12.01 -32.49
N ARG A 327 28.15 11.87 -33.17
CA ARG A 327 27.55 12.95 -33.96
C ARG A 327 27.16 14.15 -33.11
N LEU A 328 26.50 13.94 -31.97
CA LEU A 328 26.11 15.05 -31.09
C LEU A 328 27.33 15.79 -30.52
N GLU A 329 28.43 15.09 -30.28
CA GLU A 329 29.67 15.70 -29.78
C GLU A 329 30.38 16.56 -30.85
N GLU A 330 30.09 16.35 -32.14
CA GLU A 330 30.62 17.15 -33.26
C GLU A 330 29.82 18.43 -33.53
N ILE A 331 28.56 18.49 -33.05
CA ILE A 331 27.69 19.65 -33.27
C ILE A 331 28.20 20.83 -32.43
N LYS A 332 28.48 21.94 -33.12
CA LYS A 332 28.84 23.22 -32.50
C LYS A 332 27.61 24.11 -32.38
N ASP A 333 27.67 25.05 -31.44
CA ASP A 333 26.70 26.14 -31.27
C ASP A 333 25.25 25.71 -30.97
N VAL A 334 25.06 24.47 -30.50
CA VAL A 334 23.78 23.94 -30.04
C VAL A 334 23.94 23.39 -28.63
N LEU A 335 23.02 23.73 -27.73
CA LEU A 335 23.02 23.19 -26.37
C LEU A 335 22.50 21.75 -26.36
N ILE A 336 23.30 20.82 -25.85
CA ILE A 336 22.89 19.43 -25.70
C ILE A 336 22.43 19.19 -24.26
N VAL A 337 21.18 18.80 -24.08
CA VAL A 337 20.59 18.48 -22.78
C VAL A 337 20.22 16.99 -22.75
N GLU A 338 20.72 16.24 -21.78
CA GLU A 338 20.30 14.85 -21.58
C GLU A 338 19.26 14.75 -20.45
N ASP A 339 18.07 14.25 -20.80
CA ASP A 339 17.08 13.84 -19.81
C ASP A 339 17.39 12.42 -19.33
N ILE A 340 17.96 12.35 -18.13
CA ILE A 340 18.37 11.11 -17.46
C ILE A 340 17.29 10.62 -16.48
N THR A 341 16.04 11.09 -16.61
CA THR A 341 14.92 10.63 -15.77
C THR A 341 14.77 9.12 -15.75
N GLN A 342 14.99 8.45 -16.89
CA GLN A 342 14.92 7.00 -16.99
C GLN A 342 16.27 6.30 -16.83
N SER A 343 17.38 7.03 -16.72
CA SER A 343 18.75 6.47 -16.72
C SER A 343 19.64 6.97 -15.59
N ILE A 344 19.10 7.69 -14.60
CA ILE A 344 19.87 8.27 -13.48
C ILE A 344 20.70 7.24 -12.70
N LEU A 345 20.25 5.97 -12.67
CA LEU A 345 20.98 4.88 -12.02
C LEU A 345 21.96 4.15 -12.95
N SER A 346 21.91 4.39 -14.25
CA SER A 346 22.94 3.94 -15.20
C SER A 346 24.16 4.86 -15.09
N ASP A 347 25.25 4.52 -15.77
CA ASP A 347 26.25 5.54 -16.10
C ASP A 347 25.56 6.56 -17.02
N PHE A 348 25.22 7.71 -16.45
CA PHE A 348 24.42 8.73 -17.12
C PHE A 348 25.28 9.65 -17.99
N LYS A 349 26.61 9.52 -17.97
CA LYS A 349 27.51 10.26 -18.89
C LYS A 349 27.57 9.57 -20.25
N LYS A 350 26.40 9.15 -20.75
CA LYS A 350 26.28 8.42 -22.02
C LYS A 350 26.65 9.30 -23.19
N ILE A 351 26.35 10.59 -23.09
CA ILE A 351 26.85 11.63 -23.96
C ILE A 351 27.51 12.75 -23.15
N LYS A 352 28.40 13.51 -23.77
CA LYS A 352 28.97 14.73 -23.19
C LYS A 352 27.98 15.89 -23.32
N ALA A 353 26.91 15.86 -22.53
CA ALA A 353 25.88 16.90 -22.52
C ALA A 353 26.34 18.16 -21.77
N ASP A 354 25.75 19.29 -22.15
CA ASP A 354 25.95 20.57 -21.48
C ASP A 354 25.21 20.65 -20.15
N TYR A 355 24.03 20.03 -20.09
CA TYR A 355 23.21 19.94 -18.90
C TYR A 355 22.54 18.57 -18.82
N TYR A 356 22.32 18.08 -17.61
CA TYR A 356 21.52 16.88 -17.38
C TYR A 356 20.33 17.22 -16.49
N ILE A 357 19.16 16.70 -16.84
CA ILE A 357 17.93 16.89 -16.06
C ILE A 357 17.34 15.54 -15.67
N THR A 358 16.68 15.47 -14.51
CA THR A 358 16.07 14.22 -14.06
C THR A 358 14.94 14.42 -13.07
N SER A 359 13.95 13.52 -13.13
CA SER A 359 12.97 13.32 -12.06
C SER A 359 13.39 12.17 -11.16
N LEU A 360 13.65 12.48 -9.90
CA LEU A 360 14.06 11.50 -8.88
C LEU A 360 12.91 10.53 -8.52
N ARG A 361 11.65 10.99 -8.65
CA ARG A 361 10.45 10.21 -8.27
C ARG A 361 10.15 8.99 -9.16
N LYS A 362 10.87 8.81 -10.28
CA LYS A 362 10.69 7.63 -11.14
C LYS A 362 11.42 6.41 -10.61
N PHE A 363 12.57 6.61 -9.99
CA PHE A 363 13.37 5.55 -9.40
C PHE A 363 13.12 5.39 -7.90
N PHE A 364 12.76 6.47 -7.21
CA PHE A 364 12.74 6.55 -5.76
C PHE A 364 11.38 7.00 -5.22
N ALA A 365 10.95 6.43 -4.09
CA ALA A 365 9.85 7.01 -3.33
C ALA A 365 10.34 8.10 -2.39
N ILE A 366 10.24 9.30 -2.92
CA ILE A 366 10.46 10.54 -2.21
C ILE A 366 9.21 11.41 -2.41
N THR A 367 8.96 12.32 -1.49
CA THR A 367 7.77 13.19 -1.52
C THR A 367 7.70 14.04 -2.79
N ASP A 368 8.84 14.59 -3.17
CA ASP A 368 9.08 15.51 -4.25
C ASP A 368 10.55 15.39 -4.67
N GLY A 369 10.87 15.74 -5.90
CA GLY A 369 12.25 15.70 -6.35
C GLY A 369 12.44 15.69 -7.86
N GLY A 370 13.31 16.59 -8.30
CA GLY A 370 14.00 16.61 -9.58
C GLY A 370 15.36 17.27 -9.40
N MET A 371 16.21 17.14 -10.40
CA MET A 371 17.57 17.65 -10.33
C MET A 371 18.03 18.16 -11.69
N LEU A 372 18.78 19.26 -11.66
CA LEU A 372 19.58 19.81 -12.76
C LEU A 372 21.05 19.64 -12.38
N ILE A 373 21.81 18.97 -13.24
CA ILE A 373 23.25 18.74 -13.08
C ILE A 373 23.98 19.60 -14.09
N ILE A 374 24.89 20.46 -13.60
CA ILE A 374 25.63 21.43 -14.39
C ILE A 374 27.13 21.10 -14.29
N PRO A 375 27.84 20.82 -15.39
CA PRO A 375 29.29 20.70 -15.38
C PRO A 375 29.93 22.01 -14.87
N TYR A 376 30.91 21.95 -13.95
CA TYR A 376 31.51 23.17 -13.39
C TYR A 376 32.11 24.11 -14.45
N LYS A 377 32.57 23.56 -15.58
CA LYS A 377 33.08 24.33 -16.72
C LYS A 377 32.02 25.25 -17.36
N LYS A 378 30.73 25.08 -17.07
CA LYS A 378 29.60 25.85 -17.62
C LYS A 378 28.77 26.58 -16.54
N ASN A 379 29.36 26.97 -15.41
CA ASN A 379 28.67 27.54 -14.23
C ASN A 379 28.10 28.97 -14.41
N ASN A 380 27.51 29.31 -15.56
CA ASN A 380 27.03 30.65 -15.88
C ASN A 380 25.52 30.84 -15.58
N ILE A 381 24.87 29.84 -14.98
CA ILE A 381 23.44 29.85 -14.70
C ILE A 381 23.18 30.24 -13.24
N GLU A 382 22.43 31.33 -13.06
CA GLU A 382 21.88 31.76 -11.78
C GLU A 382 20.39 31.41 -11.71
N ILE A 383 19.99 30.69 -10.67
CA ILE A 383 18.60 30.25 -10.46
C ILE A 383 18.08 30.89 -9.18
N LYS A 384 17.03 31.71 -9.32
CA LYS A 384 16.30 32.28 -8.20
C LYS A 384 15.16 31.34 -7.82
N TYR A 385 15.18 30.91 -6.57
CA TYR A 385 14.16 30.03 -6.03
C TYR A 385 13.07 30.82 -5.34
N GLU A 386 11.88 30.28 -5.42
CA GLU A 386 10.68 30.76 -4.74
C GLU A 386 10.30 29.79 -3.61
N ASN A 387 9.38 30.20 -2.73
CA ASN A 387 9.01 29.43 -1.55
C ASN A 387 8.33 28.09 -1.91
N ILE A 388 8.64 27.06 -1.13
CA ILE A 388 8.12 25.69 -1.32
C ILE A 388 6.75 25.56 -0.63
N PRO A 389 5.69 25.07 -1.32
CA PRO A 389 4.41 24.75 -0.72
C PRO A 389 4.51 23.51 0.20
N ASN A 390 4.20 23.68 1.49
CA ASN A 390 4.08 22.59 2.47
C ASN A 390 3.06 21.49 2.10
N LYS A 391 2.17 21.74 1.12
CA LYS A 391 1.07 20.84 0.77
C LYS A 391 1.53 19.57 0.04
N ILE A 392 2.50 19.67 -0.88
CA ILE A 392 2.99 18.51 -1.67
C ILE A 392 3.53 17.42 -0.73
N VAL A 393 4.39 17.82 0.21
CA VAL A 393 5.00 16.91 1.19
C VAL A 393 3.93 16.25 2.06
N LYS A 394 2.95 17.02 2.55
CA LYS A 394 1.86 16.50 3.39
C LYS A 394 1.06 15.41 2.68
N HIS A 395 0.59 15.66 1.46
CA HIS A 395 -0.18 14.68 0.69
C HIS A 395 0.67 13.46 0.31
N ALA A 396 1.94 13.66 -0.05
CA ALA A 396 2.84 12.56 -0.39
C ALA A 396 3.09 11.61 0.80
N LEU A 397 3.40 12.15 1.99
CA LEU A 397 3.61 11.34 3.19
C LEU A 397 2.32 10.61 3.60
N LYS A 398 1.17 11.29 3.57
CA LYS A 398 -0.13 10.66 3.84
C LYS A 398 -0.42 9.53 2.85
N GLY A 399 -0.17 9.74 1.56
CA GLY A 399 -0.29 8.70 0.54
C GLY A 399 0.60 7.49 0.81
N PHE A 400 1.85 7.70 1.25
CA PHE A 400 2.74 6.61 1.63
C PHE A 400 2.20 5.82 2.85
N ASP A 401 1.72 6.50 3.88
CA ASP A 401 1.20 5.85 5.10
C ASP A 401 -0.09 5.06 4.85
N LEU A 402 -1.03 5.64 4.10
CA LEU A 402 -2.28 4.97 3.71
C LEU A 402 -1.98 3.73 2.87
N LYS A 403 -1.02 3.84 1.93
CA LYS A 403 -0.62 2.71 1.10
C LYS A 403 0.05 1.61 1.90
N ARG A 404 0.98 1.97 2.80
CA ARG A 404 1.60 1.01 3.72
C ARG A 404 0.53 0.26 4.50
N SER A 405 -0.43 0.99 5.04
CA SER A 405 -1.53 0.44 5.82
C SER A 405 -2.41 -0.52 5.00
N TYR A 406 -2.66 -0.19 3.71
CA TYR A 406 -3.36 -1.07 2.76
C TYR A 406 -2.60 -2.37 2.49
N ILE A 407 -1.29 -2.30 2.17
CA ILE A 407 -0.47 -3.46 1.80
C ILE A 407 -0.18 -4.36 3.01
N GLU A 408 0.21 -3.75 4.14
CA GLU A 408 0.54 -4.50 5.36
C GLU A 408 -0.73 -4.99 6.10
N ASN A 409 -1.90 -4.50 5.68
CA ASN A 409 -3.21 -4.72 6.27
C ASN A 409 -3.26 -4.30 7.75
N ILE A 410 -2.67 -3.14 8.05
CA ILE A 410 -2.63 -2.56 9.42
C ILE A 410 -4.03 -2.06 9.81
N THR A 411 -4.79 -1.54 8.84
CA THR A 411 -6.14 -0.99 9.01
C THR A 411 -6.98 -1.34 7.79
N ASN A 412 -8.30 -1.44 7.94
CA ASN A 412 -9.24 -1.65 6.83
C ASN A 412 -9.39 -0.38 5.97
N ILE A 413 -8.34 -0.06 5.20
CA ILE A 413 -8.26 1.09 4.29
C ILE A 413 -8.48 0.58 2.86
N GLU A 414 -9.30 1.30 2.12
CA GLU A 414 -9.56 1.08 0.69
C GLU A 414 -8.42 1.63 -0.18
N LYS A 415 -8.20 1.02 -1.35
CA LYS A 415 -7.09 1.35 -2.26
C LYS A 415 -7.19 2.78 -2.78
N GLU A 416 -8.41 3.25 -2.97
CA GLU A 416 -8.82 4.54 -3.49
C GLU A 416 -8.26 5.68 -2.63
N LYS A 417 -8.22 5.51 -1.30
CA LYS A 417 -7.79 6.58 -0.38
C LYS A 417 -6.35 7.03 -0.61
N PHE A 418 -5.42 6.10 -0.88
CA PHE A 418 -4.04 6.50 -1.18
C PHE A 418 -3.89 6.98 -2.63
N GLN A 419 -4.74 6.51 -3.55
CA GLN A 419 -4.74 6.96 -4.94
C GLN A 419 -5.16 8.43 -5.04
N GLU A 420 -6.17 8.86 -4.27
CA GLU A 420 -6.59 10.25 -4.14
C GLU A 420 -5.44 11.15 -3.71
N GLU A 421 -4.67 10.75 -2.69
CA GLU A 421 -3.50 11.50 -2.23
C GLU A 421 -2.42 11.61 -3.33
N TYR A 422 -2.15 10.54 -4.08
CA TYR A 422 -1.19 10.60 -5.19
C TYR A 422 -1.67 11.48 -6.35
N LEU A 423 -2.98 11.48 -6.64
CA LEU A 423 -3.57 12.36 -7.65
C LEU A 423 -3.46 13.81 -7.23
N GLU A 424 -3.70 14.13 -5.96
CA GLU A 424 -3.54 15.48 -5.42
C GLU A 424 -2.08 15.94 -5.48
N VAL A 425 -1.12 15.08 -5.14
CA VAL A 425 0.32 15.38 -5.32
C VAL A 425 0.63 15.70 -6.79
N LYS A 426 0.14 14.88 -7.73
CA LYS A 426 0.34 15.11 -9.17
C LYS A 426 -0.24 16.47 -9.60
N LYS A 427 -1.45 16.79 -9.15
CA LYS A 427 -2.14 18.05 -9.41
C LYS A 427 -1.34 19.23 -8.89
N LEU A 428 -0.93 19.20 -7.62
CA LEU A 428 -0.14 20.27 -6.98
C LEU A 428 1.19 20.51 -7.71
N ILE A 429 1.92 19.44 -8.06
CA ILE A 429 3.17 19.56 -8.84
C ILE A 429 2.88 20.15 -10.22
N SER A 430 1.79 19.74 -10.87
CA SER A 430 1.44 20.25 -12.20
C SER A 430 1.01 21.72 -12.22
N SER A 431 0.35 22.19 -11.16
CA SER A 431 -0.06 23.58 -10.98
C SER A 431 1.05 24.48 -10.43
N THR A 432 2.25 23.93 -10.16
CA THR A 432 3.34 24.73 -9.62
C THR A 432 4.04 25.47 -10.75
N TYR A 433 3.80 26.78 -10.80
CA TYR A 433 4.37 27.67 -11.79
C TYR A 433 5.73 28.25 -11.37
N ASN A 434 6.04 28.26 -10.09
CA ASN A 434 7.25 28.89 -9.57
C ASN A 434 8.45 27.94 -9.64
N ILE A 435 9.68 28.48 -9.67
CA ILE A 435 10.89 27.66 -9.57
C ILE A 435 11.17 27.37 -8.10
N GLU A 436 11.01 26.12 -7.69
CA GLU A 436 10.98 25.75 -6.28
C GLU A 436 11.99 24.66 -5.95
N LYS A 437 12.63 24.77 -4.77
CA LYS A 437 13.58 23.77 -4.27
C LYS A 437 12.85 22.49 -3.86
N ILE A 438 13.57 21.38 -3.92
CA ILE A 438 13.15 20.14 -3.24
C ILE A 438 12.92 20.43 -1.74
N SER A 439 11.91 19.79 -1.16
CA SER A 439 11.65 19.84 0.27
C SER A 439 12.79 19.22 1.10
N LYS A 440 12.83 19.58 2.39
CA LYS A 440 13.81 19.00 3.33
C LYS A 440 13.56 17.50 3.51
N GLU A 441 12.29 17.09 3.53
CA GLU A 441 11.85 15.70 3.65
C GLU A 441 12.27 14.89 2.43
N GLY A 442 11.97 15.38 1.23
CA GLY A 442 12.35 14.74 -0.03
C GLY A 442 13.86 14.59 -0.18
N LEU A 443 14.62 15.63 0.16
CA LEU A 443 16.08 15.59 0.14
C LEU A 443 16.65 14.62 1.19
N LYS A 444 16.09 14.60 2.41
CA LYS A 444 16.50 13.66 3.46
C LYS A 444 16.23 12.22 3.04
N MET A 445 15.05 11.94 2.46
CA MET A 445 14.71 10.62 1.94
C MET A 445 15.69 10.20 0.85
N PHE A 446 15.97 11.09 -0.12
CA PHE A 446 16.94 10.82 -1.19
C PHE A 446 18.34 10.51 -0.64
N ASN A 447 18.80 11.26 0.35
CA ASN A 447 20.13 11.07 0.96
C ASN A 447 20.26 9.81 1.83
N ASN A 448 19.15 9.13 2.14
CA ASN A 448 19.15 7.87 2.92
C ASN A 448 19.00 6.62 2.03
N LEU A 449 18.95 6.77 0.70
CA LEU A 449 18.76 5.64 -0.21
C LEU A 449 20.02 4.78 -0.35
N ASP A 450 19.83 3.46 -0.35
CA ASP A 450 20.87 2.50 -0.73
C ASP A 450 20.86 2.28 -2.24
N ILE A 451 21.55 3.17 -2.96
CA ILE A 451 21.61 3.15 -4.42
C ILE A 451 22.22 1.85 -4.96
N SER A 452 23.24 1.30 -4.28
CA SER A 452 23.92 0.07 -4.72
C SER A 452 22.96 -1.13 -4.67
N LYS A 453 22.22 -1.28 -3.56
CA LYS A 453 21.19 -2.31 -3.44
C LYS A 453 20.08 -2.13 -4.48
N ILE A 454 19.61 -0.90 -4.70
CA ILE A 454 18.60 -0.59 -5.72
C ILE A 454 19.09 -1.03 -7.11
N LYS A 455 20.32 -0.65 -7.50
CA LYS A 455 20.89 -1.04 -8.80
C LYS A 455 21.01 -2.56 -8.93
N GLY A 456 21.51 -3.22 -7.89
CA GLY A 456 21.72 -4.68 -7.88
C GLY A 456 20.44 -5.46 -8.13
N ILE A 457 19.38 -5.19 -7.35
CA ILE A 457 18.10 -5.92 -7.47
C ILE A 457 17.45 -5.67 -8.83
N ARG A 458 17.47 -4.44 -9.34
CA ARG A 458 16.87 -4.13 -10.66
C ARG A 458 17.55 -4.87 -11.79
N LYS A 459 18.89 -4.91 -11.78
CA LYS A 459 19.68 -5.68 -12.75
C LYS A 459 19.39 -7.17 -12.64
N GLN A 460 19.34 -7.70 -11.43
CA GLN A 460 19.00 -9.11 -11.17
C GLN A 460 17.61 -9.46 -11.72
N ASN A 461 16.60 -8.66 -11.40
CA ASN A 461 15.23 -8.87 -11.86
C ASN A 461 15.11 -8.78 -13.38
N PHE A 462 15.74 -7.78 -14.00
CA PHE A 462 15.75 -7.63 -15.45
C PHE A 462 16.44 -8.80 -16.16
N ASN A 463 17.60 -9.24 -15.67
CA ASN A 463 18.31 -10.38 -16.25
C ASN A 463 17.53 -11.68 -16.07
N TYR A 464 16.90 -11.88 -14.90
CA TYR A 464 16.03 -13.04 -14.68
C TYR A 464 14.87 -13.05 -15.68
N LEU A 465 14.20 -11.90 -15.89
CA LEU A 465 13.19 -11.77 -16.94
C LEU A 465 13.82 -12.13 -18.28
N LEU A 466 14.89 -11.47 -18.70
CA LEU A 466 15.54 -11.70 -19.99
C LEU A 466 15.90 -13.17 -20.27
N GLU A 467 16.46 -13.89 -19.29
CA GLU A 467 16.87 -15.29 -19.41
C GLU A 467 15.69 -16.27 -19.48
N ASN A 468 14.62 -15.97 -18.75
CA ASN A 468 13.47 -16.87 -18.60
C ASN A 468 12.29 -16.50 -19.50
N PHE A 469 12.34 -15.33 -20.15
CA PHE A 469 11.34 -14.89 -21.11
C PHE A 469 11.49 -15.65 -22.43
N LYS A 470 11.09 -16.92 -22.43
CA LYS A 470 10.87 -17.73 -23.63
C LYS A 470 9.43 -17.51 -24.05
N SER A 471 9.16 -16.43 -24.78
CA SER A 471 7.80 -16.20 -25.29
C SER A 471 7.38 -17.44 -26.08
N LYS A 472 6.39 -18.19 -25.58
CA LYS A 472 5.74 -19.26 -26.35
C LYS A 472 4.75 -18.73 -27.39
N ASP A 473 4.53 -17.41 -27.36
CA ASP A 473 3.55 -16.70 -28.17
C ASP A 473 4.27 -15.71 -29.10
N ASP A 474 4.02 -15.80 -30.40
CA ASP A 474 4.55 -14.88 -31.41
C ASP A 474 4.05 -13.42 -31.21
N ASN A 475 3.05 -13.23 -30.34
CA ASN A 475 2.47 -11.92 -30.02
C ASN A 475 3.35 -11.04 -29.12
N VAL A 476 4.38 -11.57 -28.45
CA VAL A 476 5.23 -10.79 -27.55
C VAL A 476 6.65 -10.68 -28.09
N GLU A 477 7.15 -9.45 -28.18
CA GLU A 477 8.50 -9.16 -28.66
C GLU A 477 9.32 -8.40 -27.62
N LEU A 478 10.53 -8.88 -27.37
CA LEU A 478 11.52 -8.21 -26.53
C LEU A 478 12.16 -7.06 -27.28
N ILE A 479 12.11 -5.86 -26.71
CA ILE A 479 12.77 -4.69 -27.28
C ILE A 479 14.28 -4.77 -27.07
N PHE A 480 14.70 -5.12 -25.85
CA PHE A 480 16.10 -5.22 -25.48
C PHE A 480 16.48 -6.68 -25.24
N LYS A 481 17.57 -7.12 -25.89
CA LYS A 481 18.05 -8.51 -25.83
C LYS A 481 19.22 -8.71 -24.86
N THR A 482 19.80 -7.62 -24.35
CA THR A 482 20.94 -7.63 -23.43
C THR A 482 20.85 -6.43 -22.50
N LEU A 483 21.50 -6.51 -21.35
CA LEU A 483 21.70 -5.40 -20.42
C LEU A 483 23.20 -5.24 -20.15
N ARG A 484 23.75 -4.05 -20.40
CA ARG A 484 25.19 -3.80 -20.19
C ARG A 484 25.48 -3.57 -18.71
N ILE A 485 26.75 -3.74 -18.32
CA ILE A 485 27.17 -3.62 -16.92
C ILE A 485 27.00 -2.20 -16.36
N ASP A 486 27.06 -1.18 -17.21
CA ASP A 486 26.86 0.23 -16.90
C ASP A 486 25.39 0.67 -16.91
N GLU A 487 24.45 -0.21 -17.27
CA GLU A 487 23.03 0.10 -17.39
C GLU A 487 22.23 -0.39 -16.18
N THR A 488 21.32 0.43 -15.66
CA THR A 488 20.35 0.02 -14.63
C THR A 488 18.92 0.26 -15.14
N PRO A 489 18.10 -0.78 -15.31
CA PRO A 489 16.82 -0.68 -15.99
C PRO A 489 15.77 0.01 -15.12
N LEU A 490 14.93 0.84 -15.75
CA LEU A 490 13.74 1.41 -15.12
C LEU A 490 12.56 0.42 -15.14
N TYR A 491 12.31 -0.18 -16.31
CA TYR A 491 11.32 -1.23 -16.55
C TYR A 491 11.92 -2.28 -17.51
N PHE A 492 11.23 -3.39 -17.69
CA PHE A 492 11.47 -4.37 -18.75
C PHE A 492 10.41 -4.16 -19.85
N PRO A 493 10.67 -3.36 -20.89
CA PRO A 493 9.67 -3.04 -21.89
C PRO A 493 9.59 -4.13 -22.98
N ILE A 494 8.36 -4.45 -23.38
CA ILE A 494 8.04 -5.43 -24.41
C ILE A 494 7.01 -4.84 -25.38
N TYR A 495 6.97 -5.34 -26.62
CA TYR A 495 5.86 -5.08 -27.53
C TYR A 495 4.84 -6.21 -27.46
N ILE A 496 3.57 -5.83 -27.38
CA ILE A 496 2.43 -6.74 -27.54
C ILE A 496 1.79 -6.45 -28.89
N LYS A 497 1.89 -7.40 -29.81
CA LYS A 497 1.45 -7.29 -31.22
C LYS A 497 -0.06 -7.47 -31.36
N ASN A 498 -0.55 -7.29 -32.59
CA ASN A 498 -1.91 -7.64 -33.02
C ASN A 498 -3.03 -6.93 -32.22
N GLY A 499 -2.76 -5.73 -31.71
CA GLY A 499 -3.73 -4.96 -30.92
C GLY A 499 -4.04 -5.55 -29.53
N ASN A 500 -3.27 -6.54 -29.07
CA ASN A 500 -3.56 -7.25 -27.82
C ASN A 500 -3.02 -6.55 -26.56
N ARG A 501 -2.30 -5.42 -26.69
CA ARG A 501 -1.68 -4.70 -25.56
C ARG A 501 -2.67 -4.43 -24.43
N GLU A 502 -3.84 -3.87 -24.73
CA GLU A 502 -4.83 -3.53 -23.71
C GLU A 502 -5.47 -4.77 -23.07
N LYS A 503 -5.73 -5.82 -23.87
CA LYS A 503 -6.24 -7.10 -23.36
C LYS A 503 -5.22 -7.72 -22.40
N MET A 504 -3.93 -7.75 -22.78
CA MET A 504 -2.83 -8.22 -21.94
C MET A 504 -2.72 -7.40 -20.65
N GLN A 505 -2.75 -6.07 -20.74
CA GLN A 505 -2.68 -5.21 -19.56
C GLN A 505 -3.85 -5.45 -18.60
N LYS A 506 -5.08 -5.60 -19.10
CA LYS A 506 -6.28 -5.92 -18.30
C LYS A 506 -6.17 -7.30 -17.66
N HIS A 507 -5.68 -8.29 -18.41
CA HIS A 507 -5.43 -9.63 -17.91
C HIS A 507 -4.45 -9.61 -16.73
N LEU A 508 -3.28 -9.01 -16.90
CA LEU A 508 -2.28 -8.89 -15.83
C LEU A 508 -2.82 -8.11 -14.63
N ALA A 509 -3.58 -7.02 -14.85
CA ALA A 509 -4.21 -6.27 -13.77
C ALA A 509 -5.21 -7.12 -12.97
N SER A 510 -5.97 -8.01 -13.62
CA SER A 510 -6.88 -8.97 -12.93
C SER A 510 -6.13 -9.96 -12.03
N LYS A 511 -4.83 -10.14 -12.26
CA LYS A 511 -3.91 -10.98 -11.48
C LYS A 511 -3.08 -10.19 -10.48
N ASN A 512 -3.44 -8.92 -10.26
CA ASN A 512 -2.73 -7.95 -9.43
C ASN A 512 -1.32 -7.61 -9.93
N ILE A 513 -1.09 -7.67 -11.25
CA ILE A 513 0.16 -7.29 -11.91
C ILE A 513 -0.11 -6.03 -12.74
N PHE A 514 0.35 -4.88 -12.25
CA PHE A 514 0.09 -3.58 -12.83
C PHE A 514 1.26 -3.14 -13.72
N CYS A 515 1.12 -3.36 -15.03
CA CYS A 515 2.11 -2.96 -16.03
C CYS A 515 1.74 -1.60 -16.65
N PRO A 516 2.50 -0.52 -16.42
CA PRO A 516 2.18 0.78 -16.99
C PRO A 516 2.46 0.85 -18.49
N ILE A 517 1.77 1.78 -19.16
CA ILE A 517 2.14 2.27 -20.50
C ILE A 517 2.96 3.53 -20.29
N ILE A 518 4.21 3.49 -20.70
CA ILE A 518 5.15 4.61 -20.60
C ILE A 518 5.62 4.85 -22.03
N TRP A 519 5.28 5.95 -22.69
CA TRP A 519 4.26 6.93 -22.32
C TRP A 519 3.01 6.81 -23.19
N PRO A 520 1.83 7.20 -22.68
CA PRO A 520 0.71 7.53 -23.57
C PRO A 520 1.10 8.71 -24.46
N LYS A 521 0.59 8.74 -25.70
CA LYS A 521 0.86 9.81 -26.66
C LYS A 521 0.28 11.14 -26.13
N SER A 522 1.12 12.17 -26.10
CA SER A 522 0.74 13.50 -25.64
C SER A 522 0.00 14.25 -26.75
N GLU A 523 -1.00 15.06 -26.42
CA GLU A 523 -1.70 15.93 -27.38
C GLU A 523 -0.77 16.92 -28.10
N TYR A 524 0.34 17.30 -27.46
CA TYR A 524 1.38 18.15 -28.04
C TYR A 524 2.20 17.50 -29.18
N ILE A 525 2.05 16.18 -29.39
CA ILE A 525 2.78 15.42 -30.41
C ILE A 525 1.80 15.08 -31.54
N LYS A 526 1.77 15.94 -32.56
CA LYS A 526 0.80 15.83 -33.66
C LYS A 526 1.18 14.78 -34.70
N GLU A 527 2.45 14.77 -35.10
CA GLU A 527 2.99 13.92 -36.17
C GLU A 527 4.19 13.13 -35.67
N THR A 528 4.25 11.85 -36.07
CA THR A 528 5.30 10.90 -35.70
C THR A 528 5.54 9.94 -36.85
N SER A 529 6.74 9.36 -36.96
CA SER A 529 6.98 8.25 -37.88
C SER A 529 6.12 7.03 -37.55
N GLU A 530 5.93 6.13 -38.53
CA GLU A 530 5.26 4.84 -38.33
C GLU A 530 5.93 4.01 -37.23
N GLU A 531 7.26 4.10 -37.12
CA GLU A 531 8.00 3.42 -36.06
C GLU A 531 7.70 3.98 -34.67
N THR A 532 7.70 5.31 -34.51
CA THR A 532 7.32 5.93 -33.24
C THR A 532 5.88 5.62 -32.87
N GLU A 533 4.98 5.66 -33.85
CA GLU A 533 3.56 5.32 -33.65
C GLU A 533 3.39 3.86 -33.22
N TYR A 534 4.19 2.95 -33.78
CA TYR A 534 4.23 1.55 -33.35
C TYR A 534 4.62 1.41 -31.88
N ILE A 535 5.58 2.19 -31.38
CA ILE A 535 5.96 2.21 -29.96
C ILE A 535 4.75 2.59 -29.11
N TYR A 536 4.09 3.71 -29.44
CA TYR A 536 2.94 4.21 -28.69
C TYR A 536 1.78 3.22 -28.62
N ASN A 537 1.59 2.41 -29.65
CA ASN A 537 0.45 1.48 -29.74
C ASN A 537 0.73 0.11 -29.12
N ASN A 538 1.98 -0.34 -29.08
CA ASN A 538 2.30 -1.73 -28.74
C ASN A 538 3.13 -1.89 -27.46
N ILE A 539 3.76 -0.84 -26.92
CA ILE A 539 4.64 -0.98 -25.75
C ILE A 539 3.87 -1.27 -24.46
N LEU A 540 4.35 -2.25 -23.69
CA LEU A 540 3.92 -2.53 -22.32
C LEU A 540 5.17 -2.64 -21.43
N CYS A 541 5.15 -1.96 -20.27
CA CYS A 541 6.31 -1.93 -19.38
C CYS A 541 6.12 -2.90 -18.22
N ILE A 542 6.96 -3.94 -18.16
CA ILE A 542 6.94 -4.91 -17.07
C ILE A 542 7.73 -4.38 -15.86
N PRO A 543 7.16 -4.39 -14.64
CA PRO A 543 7.89 -4.04 -13.43
C PRO A 543 9.09 -4.98 -13.20
N CYS A 544 10.28 -4.39 -13.05
CA CYS A 544 11.51 -5.11 -12.68
C CYS A 544 12.26 -4.39 -11.55
N ASP A 545 11.54 -3.53 -10.81
CA ASP A 545 12.15 -2.67 -9.80
C ASP A 545 12.58 -3.44 -8.54
N GLN A 546 13.32 -2.75 -7.67
CA GLN A 546 13.94 -3.28 -6.46
C GLN A 546 12.97 -3.78 -5.36
N ARG A 547 11.65 -3.67 -5.57
CA ARG A 547 10.63 -4.04 -4.57
C ARG A 547 10.22 -5.50 -4.69
N TYR A 548 10.46 -6.07 -5.86
CA TYR A 548 10.05 -7.41 -6.23
C TYR A 548 11.25 -8.34 -6.21
N ASN A 549 10.99 -9.61 -5.96
CA ASN A 549 11.99 -10.66 -5.97
C ASN A 549 11.83 -11.56 -7.20
N LEU A 550 12.67 -12.60 -7.32
CA LEU A 550 12.63 -13.50 -8.47
C LEU A 550 11.34 -14.33 -8.58
N GLN A 551 10.67 -14.63 -7.47
CA GLN A 551 9.37 -15.32 -7.49
C GLN A 551 8.29 -14.42 -8.11
N ASP A 552 8.34 -13.12 -7.83
CA ASP A 552 7.46 -12.14 -8.48
C ASP A 552 7.76 -12.06 -9.98
N MET A 553 9.03 -12.06 -10.40
CA MET A 553 9.39 -12.08 -11.82
C MET A 553 8.87 -13.34 -12.51
N GLN A 554 9.00 -14.50 -11.87
CA GLN A 554 8.46 -15.76 -12.38
C GLN A 554 6.94 -15.70 -12.53
N LYS A 555 6.22 -15.20 -11.53
CA LYS A 555 4.77 -15.01 -11.59
C LYS A 555 4.36 -14.13 -12.77
N ILE A 556 5.10 -13.05 -13.05
CA ILE A 556 4.82 -12.21 -14.23
C ILE A 556 4.97 -13.03 -15.52
N ILE A 557 6.06 -13.79 -15.66
CA ILE A 557 6.32 -14.63 -16.84
C ILE A 557 5.18 -15.65 -17.02
N ASP A 558 4.77 -16.31 -15.94
CA ASP A 558 3.72 -17.33 -15.98
C ASP A 558 2.37 -16.74 -16.44
N GLU A 559 1.97 -15.58 -15.90
CA GLU A 559 0.72 -14.93 -16.29
C GLU A 559 0.77 -14.40 -17.72
N ILE A 560 1.90 -13.83 -18.18
CA ILE A 560 2.08 -13.43 -19.59
C ILE A 560 1.96 -14.65 -20.52
N ASN A 561 2.58 -15.78 -20.18
CA ASN A 561 2.51 -17.01 -20.97
C ASN A 561 1.13 -17.68 -20.93
N SER A 562 0.33 -17.41 -19.89
CA SER A 562 -1.03 -17.95 -19.76
C SER A 562 -2.06 -17.19 -20.60
N PHE A 563 -1.73 -15.97 -21.04
CA PHE A 563 -2.60 -15.13 -21.83
C PHE A 563 -2.85 -15.78 -23.20
N LYS A 564 -4.13 -15.92 -23.57
CA LYS A 564 -4.54 -16.40 -24.89
C LYS A 564 -5.09 -15.23 -25.69
N SER A 565 -4.48 -14.95 -26.85
CA SER A 565 -5.03 -14.01 -27.82
C SER A 565 -6.24 -14.64 -28.51
N THR A 566 -7.42 -14.54 -27.91
CA THR A 566 -8.69 -14.80 -28.63
C THR A 566 -9.06 -13.62 -29.50
#